data_AF-A0A2N2AMN2-F1
#
_entry.id   AF-A0A2N2AMN2-F1
#
_cell.length_a   1.000
_cell.length_b   1.000
_cell.length_c   1.000
_cell.angle_alpha   90.00
_cell.angle_beta   90.00
_cell.angle_gamma   90.00
#
_symmetry.space_group_name_H-M   'P 1'
#
loop_
_entity.id
_entity.type
_entity.pdbx_description
1 polymer ?
#
loop_
_entity_poly.entity_id
_entity_poly.type
_entity_poly.pdbx_seq_one_letter_code
_entity_poly.pdbx_strand_id
1 'polypeptide(L)'
;MRSATFEFNFNLTSVTNKEIDMTTIHRIGRQSGFSSIELMITLGVLIILLALAFTIGRFLNQQTGSLKNAIWHAQLVERAVQAYDPQNNCQGVSAANLVNLKAVPEDMLQGGQIIDAWGNLVQAAAATTVVANDTLIVTYSAVSADDCASFAQQIEGKHFRLDVNGTTVKNTSAAQNYTVGSVATACSGAGAKAFNTYTRCR
;
A
#
# COMPACT_ATOMS: atom_id res chain seq x y z
N MET A 1 45.67 -17.25 -66.31
CA MET A 1 44.86 -18.01 -65.34
C MET A 1 43.47 -18.18 -65.94
N ARG A 2 42.99 -19.43 -65.95
CA ARG A 2 41.98 -19.97 -66.86
C ARG A 2 40.56 -19.47 -66.57
N SER A 3 39.90 -19.05 -67.65
CA SER A 3 38.44 -18.96 -67.80
C SER A 3 37.83 -20.37 -67.70
N ALA A 4 36.75 -20.51 -66.93
CA ALA A 4 35.92 -21.71 -66.90
C ALA A 4 34.49 -21.32 -67.31
N THR A 5 34.16 -21.66 -68.56
CA THR A 5 32.80 -21.84 -69.06
C THR A 5 32.21 -23.13 -68.46
N PHE A 6 30.97 -23.10 -67.98
CA PHE A 6 30.21 -24.33 -67.75
C PHE A 6 28.78 -24.17 -68.24
N GLU A 7 28.39 -25.12 -69.08
CA GLU A 7 27.19 -25.14 -69.91
C GLU A 7 25.92 -25.50 -69.13
N PHE A 8 24.79 -25.00 -69.63
CA PHE A 8 23.46 -25.51 -69.30
C PHE A 8 23.26 -26.88 -69.94
N ASN A 9 22.77 -27.86 -69.17
CA ASN A 9 22.11 -29.03 -69.76
C ASN A 9 20.88 -29.42 -68.93
N PHE A 10 19.72 -29.21 -69.55
CA PHE A 10 18.40 -29.52 -69.02
C PHE A 10 18.12 -30.99 -69.35
N ASN A 11 17.99 -31.86 -68.35
CA ASN A 11 17.57 -33.24 -68.57
C ASN A 11 16.22 -33.48 -67.87
N LEU A 12 15.17 -33.56 -68.68
CA LEU A 12 13.83 -33.97 -68.29
C LEU A 12 13.78 -35.49 -68.27
N THR A 13 13.72 -36.08 -67.08
CA THR A 13 13.33 -37.50 -66.92
C THR A 13 12.18 -37.66 -65.92
N SER A 14 11.04 -38.04 -66.50
CA SER A 14 10.01 -38.96 -65.99
C SER A 14 9.26 -38.66 -64.69
N VAL A 15 8.04 -38.17 -64.86
CA VAL A 15 6.76 -38.85 -64.52
C VAL A 15 6.84 -39.90 -63.41
N THR A 16 6.13 -39.66 -62.31
CA THR A 16 5.14 -40.63 -61.79
C THR A 16 4.04 -39.89 -61.04
N ASN A 17 2.82 -40.03 -61.54
CA ASN A 17 1.59 -39.73 -60.84
C ASN A 17 1.57 -40.52 -59.52
N LYS A 18 1.56 -39.82 -58.39
CA LYS A 18 1.09 -40.39 -57.13
C LYS A 18 -0.23 -39.71 -56.81
N GLU A 19 -1.31 -40.40 -57.13
CA GLU A 19 -2.66 -40.05 -56.70
C GLU A 19 -2.62 -39.74 -55.20
N ILE A 20 -3.06 -38.54 -54.84
CA ILE A 20 -3.31 -38.17 -53.46
C ILE A 20 -4.60 -38.92 -53.09
N ASP A 21 -4.45 -40.08 -52.46
CA ASP A 21 -5.55 -40.82 -51.86
C ASP A 21 -6.12 -39.98 -50.71
N MET A 22 -7.20 -39.29 -51.02
CA MET A 22 -7.96 -38.40 -50.15
C MET A 22 -9.12 -39.17 -49.49
N THR A 23 -8.87 -40.37 -48.93
CA THR A 23 -9.93 -41.15 -48.27
C THR A 23 -9.56 -41.77 -46.91
N THR A 24 -8.65 -41.18 -46.12
CA THR A 24 -8.59 -41.51 -44.68
C THR A 24 -8.07 -40.37 -43.80
N ILE A 25 -8.80 -39.24 -43.74
CA ILE A 25 -8.71 -38.30 -42.63
C ILE A 25 -10.09 -38.21 -41.97
N HIS A 26 -10.36 -39.09 -41.02
CA HIS A 26 -11.39 -38.88 -40.00
C HIS A 26 -10.97 -39.59 -38.71
N ARG A 27 -9.96 -39.04 -38.03
CA ARG A 27 -9.83 -39.20 -36.57
C ARG A 27 -10.20 -37.86 -35.93
N ILE A 28 -11.50 -37.60 -35.88
CA ILE A 28 -12.04 -36.50 -35.06
C ILE A 28 -11.70 -36.86 -33.61
N GLY A 29 -10.85 -36.07 -32.98
CA GLY A 29 -10.53 -36.20 -31.56
C GLY A 29 -11.83 -36.22 -30.76
N ARG A 30 -12.00 -37.21 -29.88
CA ARG A 30 -13.18 -37.34 -29.03
C ARG A 30 -13.30 -36.05 -28.21
N GLN A 31 -14.30 -35.23 -28.52
CA GLN A 31 -14.63 -34.05 -27.74
C GLN A 31 -15.20 -34.57 -26.40
N SER A 32 -14.36 -34.61 -25.36
CA SER A 32 -14.79 -34.97 -24.01
C SER A 32 -15.65 -33.83 -23.47
N GLY A 33 -16.96 -33.92 -23.69
CA GLY A 33 -17.93 -33.03 -23.08
C GLY A 33 -17.88 -33.20 -21.57
N PHE A 34 -17.53 -32.14 -20.85
CA PHE A 34 -17.62 -32.11 -19.40
C PHE A 34 -19.08 -32.39 -19.00
N SER A 35 -19.27 -33.38 -18.13
CA SER A 35 -20.59 -33.66 -17.56
C SER A 35 -21.05 -32.45 -16.75
N SER A 36 -22.32 -32.08 -16.83
CA SER A 36 -22.89 -30.92 -16.14
C SER A 36 -22.59 -30.90 -14.63
N ILE A 37 -22.43 -32.08 -14.03
CA ILE A 37 -22.14 -32.23 -12.61
C ILE A 37 -20.68 -31.90 -12.26
N GLU A 38 -19.76 -32.16 -13.18
CA GLU A 38 -18.33 -31.92 -13.01
C GLU A 38 -18.02 -30.41 -13.09
N LEU A 39 -18.79 -29.68 -13.92
CA LEU A 39 -18.74 -28.23 -14.01
C LEU A 39 -19.25 -27.54 -12.73
N MET A 40 -20.31 -28.08 -12.11
CA MET A 40 -20.82 -27.56 -10.83
C MET A 40 -19.83 -27.77 -9.68
N ILE A 41 -19.19 -28.93 -9.62
CA ILE A 41 -18.19 -29.24 -8.59
C ILE A 41 -16.96 -28.33 -8.74
N THR A 42 -16.45 -28.16 -9.96
CA THR A 42 -15.29 -27.28 -10.22
C THR A 42 -15.59 -25.83 -9.90
N LEU A 43 -16.77 -25.31 -10.25
CA LEU A 43 -17.21 -23.96 -9.87
C LEU A 43 -17.32 -23.81 -8.34
N GLY A 44 -17.88 -24.79 -7.65
CA GLY A 44 -17.99 -24.77 -6.18
C GLY A 44 -16.62 -24.70 -5.50
N VAL A 45 -15.66 -25.49 -5.96
CA VAL A 45 -14.28 -25.47 -5.44
C VAL A 45 -13.60 -24.13 -5.73
N LEU A 46 -13.78 -23.57 -6.94
CA LEU A 46 -13.25 -22.25 -7.30
C LEU A 46 -13.77 -21.14 -6.39
N ILE A 47 -15.07 -21.13 -6.08
CA ILE A 47 -15.66 -20.12 -5.19
C ILE A 47 -15.06 -20.21 -3.78
N ILE A 48 -14.88 -21.42 -3.25
CA ILE A 48 -14.27 -21.63 -1.92
C ILE A 48 -12.82 -21.13 -1.90
N LEU A 49 -12.03 -21.44 -2.94
CA LEU A 49 -10.65 -20.97 -3.06
C LEU A 49 -10.56 -19.44 -3.17
N LEU A 50 -11.45 -18.82 -3.94
CA LEU A 50 -11.51 -17.36 -4.05
C LEU A 50 -11.92 -16.71 -2.74
N ALA A 51 -12.88 -17.28 -2.01
CA ALA A 51 -13.29 -16.79 -0.70
C ALA A 51 -12.12 -16.87 0.32
N LEU A 52 -11.38 -17.98 0.34
CA LEU A 52 -10.19 -18.14 1.19
C LEU A 52 -9.07 -17.16 0.81
N ALA A 53 -8.80 -16.99 -0.49
CA ALA A 53 -7.80 -16.02 -0.96
C ALA A 53 -8.20 -14.58 -0.58
N PHE A 54 -9.48 -14.24 -0.69
CA PHE A 54 -10.00 -12.92 -0.33
C PHE A 54 -9.93 -12.65 1.17
N THR A 55 -10.28 -13.61 2.03
CA THR A 55 -10.20 -13.44 3.48
C THR A 55 -8.77 -13.30 3.97
N ILE A 56 -7.84 -14.10 3.45
CA ILE A 56 -6.40 -13.99 3.74
C ILE A 56 -5.86 -12.64 3.24
N GLY A 57 -6.23 -12.22 2.03
CA GLY A 57 -5.83 -10.94 1.47
C GLY A 57 -6.31 -9.75 2.31
N ARG A 58 -7.54 -9.79 2.83
CA ARG A 58 -8.05 -8.76 3.74
C ARG A 58 -7.28 -8.75 5.07
N PHE A 59 -7.04 -9.91 5.66
CA PHE A 59 -6.31 -10.04 6.92
C PHE A 59 -4.87 -9.52 6.84
N LEU A 60 -4.16 -9.86 5.75
CA LEU A 60 -2.79 -9.38 5.51
C LEU A 60 -2.74 -7.87 5.25
N ASN A 61 -3.69 -7.31 4.51
CA ASN A 61 -3.75 -5.86 4.29
C ASN A 61 -4.06 -5.07 5.58
N GLN A 62 -4.90 -5.61 6.46
CA GLN A 62 -5.24 -4.96 7.74
C GLN A 62 -4.05 -4.94 8.70
N GLN A 63 -3.34 -6.05 8.88
CA GLN A 63 -2.15 -6.05 9.75
C GLN A 63 -0.98 -5.25 9.18
N THR A 64 -0.84 -5.17 7.85
CA THR A 64 0.26 -4.43 7.23
C THR A 64 0.01 -2.93 7.20
N GLY A 65 -1.24 -2.45 7.06
CA GLY A 65 -1.56 -1.03 6.97
C GLY A 65 -1.14 -0.25 8.22
N SER A 66 -1.57 -0.70 9.41
CA SER A 66 -1.25 -0.03 10.68
C SER A 66 0.24 -0.05 11.00
N LEU A 67 0.91 -1.19 10.80
CA LEU A 67 2.35 -1.33 11.02
C LEU A 67 3.18 -0.51 10.04
N LYS A 68 2.84 -0.58 8.75
CA LYS A 68 3.50 0.22 7.71
C LYS A 68 3.35 1.70 8.00
N ASN A 69 2.15 2.14 8.36
CA ASN A 69 1.92 3.53 8.76
C ASN A 69 2.65 3.92 10.03
N ALA A 70 2.78 3.04 11.02
CA ALA A 70 3.56 3.33 12.23
C ALA A 70 5.05 3.54 11.92
N ILE A 71 5.63 2.70 11.03
CA ILE A 71 7.02 2.85 10.58
C ILE A 71 7.21 4.16 9.80
N TRP A 72 6.34 4.39 8.82
CA TRP A 72 6.33 5.62 8.02
C TRP A 72 6.15 6.87 8.88
N HIS A 73 5.26 6.81 9.87
CA HIS A 73 5.02 7.86 10.83
C HIS A 73 6.27 8.16 11.65
N ALA A 74 6.91 7.13 12.22
CA ALA A 74 8.12 7.29 13.00
C ALA A 74 9.23 7.95 12.17
N GLN A 75 9.45 7.50 10.93
CA GLN A 75 10.44 8.09 10.03
C GLN A 75 10.13 9.54 9.68
N LEU A 76 8.87 9.85 9.38
CA LEU A 76 8.42 11.22 9.09
C LEU A 76 8.67 12.14 10.28
N VAL A 77 8.25 11.74 11.48
CA VAL A 77 8.40 12.55 12.70
C VAL A 77 9.87 12.71 13.06
N GLU A 78 10.68 11.65 13.03
CA GLU A 78 12.11 11.73 13.34
C GLU A 78 12.85 12.67 12.38
N ARG A 79 12.61 12.54 11.07
CA ARG A 79 13.23 13.41 10.06
C ARG A 79 12.71 14.84 10.13
N ALA A 80 11.42 15.03 10.41
CA ALA A 80 10.86 16.36 10.62
C ALA A 80 11.49 17.04 11.84
N VAL A 81 11.56 16.36 12.99
CA VAL A 81 12.21 16.90 14.19
C VAL A 81 13.68 17.21 13.90
N GLN A 82 14.42 16.32 13.25
CA GLN A 82 15.82 16.56 12.86
C GLN A 82 16.00 17.76 11.91
N ALA A 83 15.10 17.94 10.95
CA ALA A 83 15.18 19.06 10.00
C ALA A 83 14.99 20.43 10.68
N TYR A 84 14.29 20.46 11.82
CA TYR A 84 13.97 21.69 12.56
C TYR A 84 14.73 21.82 13.89
N ASP A 85 15.49 20.79 14.29
CA ASP A 85 16.35 20.77 15.48
C ASP A 85 17.29 21.99 15.58
N PRO A 86 17.97 22.45 14.50
CA PRO A 86 18.85 23.62 14.58
C PRO A 86 18.12 24.92 14.95
N GLN A 87 16.83 25.03 14.66
CA GLN A 87 16.00 26.20 14.98
C GLN A 87 15.42 26.09 16.39
N ASN A 88 15.46 24.89 16.96
CA ASN A 88 14.94 24.61 18.28
C ASN A 88 13.44 24.97 18.42
N ASN A 89 12.71 24.93 17.31
CA ASN A 89 11.28 25.16 17.22
C ASN A 89 10.76 24.49 15.95
N CYS A 90 9.45 24.37 15.80
CA CYS A 90 8.79 23.84 14.63
C CYS A 90 8.33 24.95 13.66
N GLN A 91 8.90 26.17 13.73
CA GLN A 91 8.39 27.30 12.95
C GLN A 91 8.52 27.01 11.45
N GLY A 92 7.43 27.22 10.71
CA GLY A 92 7.42 26.99 9.26
C GLY A 92 7.34 25.50 8.87
N VAL A 93 7.06 24.59 9.80
CA VAL A 93 6.64 23.23 9.46
C VAL A 93 5.35 23.30 8.64
N SER A 94 5.42 22.71 7.45
CA SER A 94 4.27 22.42 6.59
C SER A 94 4.56 21.15 5.79
N ALA A 95 3.52 20.47 5.31
CA ALA A 95 3.69 19.31 4.43
C ALA A 95 4.59 19.62 3.21
N ALA A 96 4.38 20.77 2.56
CA ALA A 96 5.20 21.20 1.42
C ALA A 96 6.68 21.41 1.80
N ASN A 97 6.95 22.02 2.94
CA ASN A 97 8.33 22.25 3.40
C ASN A 97 9.02 20.93 3.76
N LEU A 98 8.31 19.99 4.40
CA LEU A 98 8.87 18.66 4.70
C LEU A 98 9.19 17.88 3.42
N VAL A 99 8.37 17.99 2.38
CA VAL A 99 8.65 17.40 1.06
C VAL A 99 9.90 18.05 0.44
N ASN A 100 9.99 19.38 0.44
CA ASN A 100 11.13 20.11 -0.11
C ASN A 100 12.45 19.80 0.63
N LEU A 101 12.38 19.58 1.94
CA LEU A 101 13.51 19.21 2.79
C LEU A 101 13.86 17.71 2.71
N LYS A 102 13.13 16.92 1.92
CA LYS A 102 13.28 15.44 1.84
C LYS A 102 13.14 14.74 3.20
N ALA A 103 12.38 15.35 4.11
CA ALA A 103 12.09 14.77 5.43
C ALA A 103 10.98 13.69 5.34
N VAL A 104 10.21 13.68 4.25
CA VAL A 104 9.17 12.68 4.00
C VAL A 104 9.78 11.43 3.36
N PRO A 105 9.48 10.21 3.84
CA PRO A 105 9.85 8.97 3.16
C PRO A 105 9.30 8.93 1.72
N GLU A 106 10.10 8.51 0.74
CA GLU A 106 9.71 8.51 -0.67
C GLU A 106 8.45 7.66 -0.93
N ASP A 107 8.27 6.56 -0.20
CA ASP A 107 7.11 5.70 -0.34
C ASP A 107 5.79 6.33 0.14
N MET A 108 5.86 7.40 0.93
CA MET A 108 4.69 8.21 1.33
C MET A 108 4.38 9.32 0.33
N LEU A 109 5.24 9.58 -0.66
CA LEU A 109 5.08 10.73 -1.55
C LEU A 109 4.33 10.31 -2.81
N GLN A 110 3.16 10.89 -3.04
CA GLN A 110 2.39 10.70 -4.27
C GLN A 110 1.90 12.05 -4.78
N GLY A 111 2.27 12.41 -6.02
CA GLY A 111 1.87 13.68 -6.62
C GLY A 111 2.31 14.93 -5.84
N GLY A 112 3.41 14.83 -5.07
CA GLY A 112 3.89 15.93 -4.21
C GLY A 112 3.13 16.07 -2.88
N GLN A 113 2.20 15.14 -2.58
CA GLN A 113 1.46 15.09 -1.33
C GLN A 113 1.95 13.92 -0.47
N ILE A 114 1.84 14.08 0.85
CA ILE A 114 2.14 13.01 1.81
C ILE A 114 0.88 12.16 1.95
N ILE A 115 0.97 10.91 1.52
CA ILE A 115 -0.11 9.93 1.52
C ILE A 115 0.27 8.77 2.45
N ASP A 116 -0.67 8.35 3.29
CA ASP A 116 -0.49 7.18 4.14
C ASP A 116 -0.73 5.86 3.39
N ALA A 117 -0.48 4.73 4.04
CA ALA A 117 -0.68 3.41 3.45
C ALA A 117 -2.17 3.07 3.22
N TRP A 118 -3.10 3.84 3.77
CA TRP A 118 -4.53 3.73 3.52
C TRP A 118 -4.97 4.58 2.31
N GLY A 119 -4.05 5.35 1.71
CA GLY A 119 -4.33 6.22 0.57
C GLY A 119 -4.89 7.59 0.95
N ASN A 120 -4.82 7.97 2.22
CA ASN A 120 -5.35 9.24 2.71
C ASN A 120 -4.26 10.29 2.88
N LEU A 121 -4.67 11.56 2.86
CA LEU A 121 -3.75 12.69 3.02
C LEU A 121 -3.25 12.77 4.47
N VAL A 122 -1.94 12.94 4.60
CA VAL A 122 -1.27 13.27 5.86
C VAL A 122 -0.81 14.72 5.79
N GLN A 123 -1.17 15.50 6.81
CA GLN A 123 -0.73 16.87 6.95
C GLN A 123 0.25 16.99 8.11
N ALA A 124 1.16 17.95 8.00
CA ALA A 124 2.06 18.31 9.07
C ALA A 124 2.04 19.82 9.25
N ALA A 125 1.98 20.28 10.49
CA ALA A 125 1.93 21.70 10.83
C ALA A 125 2.65 21.99 12.15
N ALA A 126 3.11 23.22 12.29
CA ALA A 126 3.55 23.76 13.56
C ALA A 126 2.35 24.08 14.46
N ALA A 127 2.50 23.90 15.76
CA ALA A 127 1.55 24.31 16.77
C ALA A 127 2.26 24.81 18.03
N THR A 128 1.49 25.49 18.87
CA THR A 128 1.95 26.05 20.14
C THR A 128 1.29 25.30 21.28
N THR A 129 2.09 24.61 22.09
CA THR A 129 1.62 23.94 23.32
C THR A 129 2.09 24.69 24.55
N VAL A 130 3.38 24.98 24.67
CA VAL A 130 3.98 25.74 25.78
C VAL A 130 4.61 27.03 25.28
N VAL A 131 5.47 26.92 24.26
CA VAL A 131 6.15 28.04 23.61
C VAL A 131 5.71 28.12 22.16
N ALA A 132 5.73 29.32 21.57
CA ALA A 132 5.30 29.54 20.19
C ALA A 132 5.99 28.56 19.22
N ASN A 133 5.18 27.81 18.46
CA ASN A 133 5.62 26.82 17.48
C ASN A 133 6.53 25.72 18.06
N ASP A 134 6.37 25.32 19.32
CA ASP A 134 7.20 24.27 19.93
C ASP A 134 6.81 22.83 19.55
N THR A 135 5.67 22.67 18.88
CA THR A 135 5.04 21.37 18.66
C THR A 135 4.83 21.09 17.17
N LEU A 136 5.23 19.90 16.74
CA LEU A 136 4.88 19.30 15.46
C LEU A 136 3.56 18.56 15.62
N ILE A 137 2.58 18.91 14.81
CA ILE A 137 1.35 18.13 14.65
C ILE A 137 1.42 17.38 13.34
N VAL A 138 1.18 16.07 13.39
CA VAL A 138 0.92 15.26 12.21
C VAL A 138 -0.52 14.79 12.24
N THR A 139 -1.28 15.09 11.19
CA THR A 139 -2.71 14.80 11.07
C THR A 139 -2.96 13.79 9.96
N TYR A 140 -3.53 12.64 10.31
CA TYR A 140 -4.08 11.68 9.37
C TYR A 140 -5.56 11.99 9.16
N SER A 141 -5.96 12.20 7.91
CA SER A 141 -7.33 12.59 7.52
C SER A 141 -8.33 11.45 7.59
N ALA A 142 -7.89 10.20 7.50
CA ALA A 142 -8.73 9.04 7.75
C ALA A 142 -7.87 7.85 8.19
N VAL A 143 -8.19 7.28 9.34
CA VAL A 143 -7.66 6.00 9.82
C VAL A 143 -8.83 5.04 9.92
N SER A 144 -8.68 3.84 9.36
CA SER A 144 -9.74 2.82 9.37
C SER A 144 -10.15 2.46 10.81
N ALA A 145 -11.40 2.03 11.01
CA ALA A 145 -11.88 1.61 12.33
C ALA A 145 -11.07 0.42 12.87
N ASP A 146 -10.72 -0.52 11.98
CA ASP A 146 -9.98 -1.73 12.30
C ASP A 146 -8.53 -1.40 12.73
N ASP A 147 -7.93 -0.34 12.17
CA ASP A 147 -6.53 0.02 12.41
C ASP A 147 -6.33 1.10 13.46
N CYS A 148 -7.35 1.90 13.78
CA CYS A 148 -7.23 3.09 14.64
C CYS A 148 -6.59 2.77 16.01
N ALA A 149 -7.07 1.72 16.68
CA ALA A 149 -6.53 1.33 17.98
C ALA A 149 -5.10 0.76 17.86
N SER A 150 -4.86 -0.10 16.87
CA SER A 150 -3.54 -0.70 16.64
C SER A 150 -2.49 0.34 16.26
N PHE A 151 -2.85 1.28 15.38
CA PHE A 151 -1.98 2.38 15.00
C PHE A 151 -1.65 3.27 16.20
N ALA A 152 -2.66 3.66 17.00
CA ALA A 152 -2.45 4.44 18.22
C ALA A 152 -1.49 3.74 19.20
N GLN A 153 -1.66 2.43 19.43
CA GLN A 153 -0.78 1.64 20.30
C GLN A 153 0.67 1.66 19.83
N GLN A 154 0.91 1.59 18.51
CA GLN A 154 2.26 1.51 17.97
C GLN A 154 3.04 2.84 18.06
N ILE A 155 2.35 3.98 18.00
CA ILE A 155 2.98 5.30 17.97
C ILE A 155 2.97 6.03 19.32
N GLU A 156 2.17 5.57 20.29
CA GLU A 156 1.93 6.35 21.51
C GLU A 156 3.20 6.70 22.27
N GLY A 157 4.17 5.78 22.35
CA GLY A 157 5.39 5.96 23.16
C GLY A 157 6.28 7.13 22.72
N LYS A 158 6.13 7.62 21.48
CA LYS A 158 6.94 8.73 20.92
C LYS A 158 6.27 10.10 21.02
N HIS A 159 4.99 10.13 21.39
CA HIS A 159 4.18 11.34 21.37
C HIS A 159 3.74 11.72 22.78
N PHE A 160 3.83 13.01 23.11
CA PHE A 160 3.36 13.49 24.42
C PHE A 160 1.85 13.67 24.44
N ARG A 161 1.23 13.91 23.28
CA ARG A 161 -0.22 14.01 23.12
C ARG A 161 -0.70 13.30 21.85
N LEU A 162 -1.88 12.68 21.96
CA LEU A 162 -2.61 12.05 20.86
C LEU A 162 -4.07 12.46 20.95
N ASP A 163 -4.62 12.94 19.84
CA ASP A 163 -6.05 13.20 19.70
C ASP A 163 -6.64 12.34 18.58
N VAL A 164 -7.80 11.74 18.86
CA VAL A 164 -8.54 10.88 17.93
C VAL A 164 -9.96 11.42 17.84
N ASN A 165 -10.39 11.84 16.64
CA ASN A 165 -11.71 12.46 16.41
C ASN A 165 -11.98 13.65 17.35
N GLY A 166 -10.95 14.47 17.64
CA GLY A 166 -11.04 15.58 18.57
C GLY A 166 -11.06 15.20 20.06
N THR A 167 -11.02 13.90 20.39
CA THR A 167 -10.90 13.41 21.76
C THR A 167 -9.42 13.20 22.09
N THR A 168 -8.91 13.88 23.11
CA THR A 168 -7.56 13.64 23.62
C THR A 168 -7.52 12.29 24.34
N VAL A 169 -6.77 11.34 23.79
CA VAL A 169 -6.60 9.99 24.36
C VAL A 169 -5.31 9.84 25.16
N LYS A 170 -4.36 10.77 24.98
CA LYS A 170 -3.11 10.90 25.73
C LYS A 170 -2.72 12.37 25.77
N ASN A 171 -2.30 12.87 26.93
CA ASN A 171 -1.63 14.16 27.10
C ASN A 171 -0.78 14.13 28.38
N THR A 172 0.50 13.79 28.27
CA THR A 172 1.40 13.67 29.42
C THR A 172 1.67 15.02 30.09
N SER A 173 1.55 16.14 29.37
CA SER A 173 1.68 17.48 29.95
C SER A 173 0.51 17.86 30.85
N ALA A 174 -0.64 17.20 30.69
CA ALA A 174 -1.82 17.32 31.55
C ALA A 174 -2.01 16.11 32.49
N ALA A 175 -0.96 15.31 32.72
CA ALA A 175 -1.00 14.07 33.50
C ALA A 175 -2.03 13.03 33.01
N GLN A 176 -2.47 13.12 31.76
CA GLN A 176 -3.37 12.16 31.12
C GLN A 176 -2.54 11.11 30.37
N ASN A 177 -2.43 9.92 30.93
CA ASN A 177 -1.71 8.82 30.30
C ASN A 177 -2.57 8.11 29.24
N TYR A 178 -1.88 7.45 28.30
CA TYR A 178 -2.51 6.57 27.33
C TYR A 178 -3.27 5.44 28.05
N THR A 179 -4.52 5.19 27.66
CA THR A 179 -5.27 4.01 28.11
C THR A 179 -5.93 3.31 26.94
N VAL A 180 -6.01 1.98 26.99
CA VAL A 180 -6.68 1.19 25.95
C VAL A 180 -8.18 1.56 25.87
N GLY A 181 -8.81 1.85 27.00
CA GLY A 181 -10.24 2.22 27.06
C GLY A 181 -10.57 3.55 26.40
N SER A 182 -9.75 4.59 26.60
CA SER A 182 -9.95 5.90 25.96
C SER A 182 -9.81 5.82 24.44
N VAL A 183 -8.85 5.02 23.97
CA VAL A 183 -8.62 4.80 22.53
C VAL A 183 -9.73 3.96 21.92
N ALA A 184 -10.15 2.87 22.57
CA ALA A 184 -11.26 2.04 22.09
C ALA A 184 -12.54 2.85 21.92
N THR A 185 -12.82 3.78 22.86
CA THR A 185 -13.97 4.68 22.78
C THR A 185 -13.82 5.66 21.61
N ALA A 186 -12.65 6.31 21.49
CA ALA A 186 -12.42 7.33 20.45
C ALA A 186 -12.33 6.75 19.03
N CYS A 187 -11.94 5.48 18.88
CA CYS A 187 -11.87 4.74 17.62
C CYS A 187 -13.18 4.05 17.22
N SER A 188 -14.26 4.16 18.01
CA SER A 188 -15.48 3.39 17.77
C SER A 188 -16.22 3.78 16.47
N GLY A 189 -16.82 2.78 15.81
CA GLY A 189 -17.88 2.92 14.79
C GLY A 189 -17.46 3.29 13.36
N ALA A 190 -16.55 4.25 13.16
CA ALA A 190 -16.24 4.77 11.82
C ALA A 190 -14.74 5.03 11.55
N GLY A 191 -13.86 4.65 12.48
CA GLY A 191 -12.45 5.02 12.42
C GLY A 191 -12.20 6.48 12.78
N ALA A 192 -10.96 6.93 12.66
CA ALA A 192 -10.58 8.30 12.98
C ALA A 192 -10.63 9.16 11.71
N LYS A 193 -11.57 10.11 11.64
CA LYS A 193 -11.60 11.17 10.61
C LYS A 193 -10.52 12.24 10.83
N ALA A 194 -9.99 12.30 12.04
CA ALA A 194 -8.83 13.10 12.36
C ALA A 194 -8.03 12.38 13.43
N PHE A 195 -6.82 11.95 13.09
CA PHE A 195 -5.88 11.38 14.04
C PHE A 195 -4.67 12.31 14.11
N ASN A 196 -4.53 13.01 15.24
CA ASN A 196 -3.48 14.00 15.44
C ASN A 196 -2.46 13.49 16.44
N THR A 197 -1.20 13.53 16.04
CA THR A 197 -0.07 13.24 16.92
C THR A 197 0.69 14.52 17.22
N TYR A 198 1.18 14.65 18.44
CA TYR A 198 1.88 15.84 18.90
C TYR A 198 3.25 15.44 19.43
N THR A 199 4.29 15.99 18.79
CA THR A 199 5.70 15.77 19.13
C THR A 199 6.38 17.11 19.33
N ARG A 200 7.24 17.24 20.33
CA ARG A 200 8.01 18.47 20.51
C ARG A 200 9.17 18.51 19.52
N CYS A 201 9.49 19.68 18.98
CA CYS A 201 10.75 19.88 18.26
C CYS A 201 11.93 20.17 19.21
N ARG A 202 11.69 20.24 20.53
CA ARG A 202 12.71 20.38 21.60
C ARG A 202 12.30 19.64 22.87
#